data_AF-A0A940UKK9-F1
#
_entry.id   AF-A0A940UKK9-F1
#
_cell.length_a   1.000
_cell.length_b   1.000
_cell.length_c   1.000
_cell.angle_alpha   90.00
_cell.angle_beta   90.00
_cell.angle_gamma   90.00
#
_symmetry.space_group_name_H-M   'P 1'
#
loop_
_entity.id
_entity.type
_entity.pdbx_description
1 polymer ?
#
loop_
_entity_poly.entity_id
_entity_poly.type
_entity_poly.pdbx_seq_one_letter_code
_entity_poly.pdbx_strand_id
1 'polypeptide(L)'
;MQITASNPMYVRREEIPAEVLEKEKTIYRNQARESGKPEKILDKIAEGKLEKFYQEVCLMEQPFIKNTDITLKELLEELVTKLGENILIRRFVRFQLGETAES
;
A
#
# COMPACT_ATOMS: atom_id res chain seq x y z
N MET A 1 9.80 -3.92 13.29
CA MET A 1 8.45 -4.04 13.89
C MET A 1 7.33 -3.64 12.94
N GLN A 2 7.45 -2.56 12.14
CA GLN A 2 6.42 -2.18 11.16
C GLN A 2 5.92 -3.37 10.31
N ILE A 3 6.83 -4.02 9.59
CA ILE A 3 6.49 -5.11 8.64
C ILE A 3 5.66 -6.21 9.32
N THR A 4 6.02 -6.59 10.55
CA THR A 4 5.29 -7.61 11.31
C THR A 4 3.86 -7.20 11.61
N ALA A 5 3.65 -5.91 11.96
CA ALA A 5 2.35 -5.37 12.37
C ALA A 5 1.43 -5.04 11.19
N SER A 6 1.99 -4.56 10.08
CA SER A 6 1.21 -4.02 8.95
C SER A 6 1.09 -4.96 7.76
N ASN A 7 1.76 -6.12 7.78
CA ASN A 7 1.74 -7.13 6.72
C ASN A 7 1.79 -6.58 5.27
N PRO A 8 2.75 -5.68 4.93
CA PRO A 8 2.89 -5.22 3.56
C PRO A 8 3.27 -6.38 2.62
N MET A 9 2.85 -6.28 1.37
CA MET A 9 3.16 -7.25 0.32
C MET A 9 4.28 -6.75 -0.60
N TYR A 10 4.42 -5.43 -0.74
CA TYR A 10 5.41 -4.77 -1.61
C TYR A 10 6.17 -3.72 -0.82
N VAL A 11 7.38 -3.37 -1.26
CA VAL A 11 8.10 -2.22 -0.69
C VAL A 11 7.49 -0.93 -1.23
N ARG A 12 7.26 -0.85 -2.55
CA ARG A 12 6.85 0.38 -3.25
C ARG A 12 5.74 0.13 -4.27
N ARG A 13 5.07 1.21 -4.70
CA ARG A 13 3.98 1.14 -5.70
C ARG A 13 4.43 0.55 -7.02
N GLU A 14 5.67 0.83 -7.44
CA GLU A 14 6.22 0.39 -8.72
C GLU A 14 6.51 -1.11 -8.76
N GLU A 15 6.52 -1.78 -7.60
CA GLU A 15 6.74 -3.23 -7.49
C GLU A 15 5.43 -4.02 -7.65
N ILE A 16 4.27 -3.35 -7.68
CA ILE A 16 2.98 -4.01 -7.86
C ILE A 16 2.81 -4.38 -9.35
N PRO A 17 2.52 -5.66 -9.67
CA PRO A 17 2.23 -6.06 -11.04
C PRO A 17 1.01 -5.32 -11.60
N ALA A 18 1.09 -4.85 -12.85
CA ALA A 18 0.01 -4.14 -13.51
C ALA A 18 -1.30 -4.97 -13.53
N GLU A 19 -1.20 -6.29 -13.65
CA GLU A 19 -2.35 -7.19 -13.61
C GLU A 19 -3.11 -7.14 -12.28
N VAL A 20 -2.41 -6.95 -11.16
CA VAL A 20 -3.04 -6.80 -9.84
C VAL A 20 -3.77 -5.47 -9.77
N LEU A 21 -3.13 -4.39 -10.23
CA LEU A 21 -3.74 -3.06 -10.25
C LEU A 21 -5.01 -2.99 -11.10
N GLU A 22 -4.98 -3.58 -12.30
CA GLU A 22 -6.15 -3.60 -13.18
C GLU A 22 -7.30 -4.44 -12.59
N LYS A 23 -6.97 -5.57 -11.93
CA LYS A 23 -7.95 -6.38 -11.21
C LYS A 23 -8.60 -5.60 -10.07
N GLU A 24 -7.81 -5.00 -9.18
CA GLU A 24 -8.30 -4.21 -8.06
C GLU A 24 -9.14 -3.01 -8.52
N LYS A 25 -8.66 -2.27 -9.54
CA LYS A 25 -9.39 -1.14 -10.12
C LYS A 25 -10.75 -1.58 -10.69
N THR A 26 -10.79 -2.72 -11.36
CA THR A 26 -12.05 -3.28 -11.90
C THR A 26 -13.01 -3.66 -10.78
N ILE A 27 -12.51 -4.28 -9.70
CA ILE A 27 -13.28 -4.63 -8.51
C ILE A 27 -13.90 -3.36 -7.89
N TYR A 28 -13.10 -2.31 -7.65
CA TYR A 28 -13.60 -1.08 -7.05
C TYR A 28 -14.60 -0.34 -7.95
N ARG A 29 -14.40 -0.35 -9.27
CA ARG A 29 -15.35 0.21 -10.23
C ARG A 29 -16.68 -0.53 -10.20
N ASN A 30 -16.64 -1.86 -10.14
CA ASN A 30 -17.84 -2.70 -10.06
C ASN A 30 -18.58 -2.49 -8.74
N GLN A 31 -17.87 -2.48 -7.60
CA GLN A 31 -18.45 -2.18 -6.29
C GLN A 31 -19.13 -0.80 -6.26
N ALA A 32 -18.50 0.21 -6.86
CA ALA A 32 -19.06 1.56 -6.94
C ALA A 32 -20.30 1.61 -7.85
N ARG A 33 -20.32 0.83 -8.94
CA ARG A 33 -21.47 0.71 -9.85
C ARG A 33 -22.66 0.02 -9.16
N GLU A 34 -22.41 -1.08 -8.46
CA GLU A 34 -23.42 -1.82 -7.67
C GLU A 34 -24.02 -0.95 -6.56
N SER A 35 -23.25 -0.01 -6.02
CA SER A 35 -23.72 1.00 -5.06
C SER A 35 -24.63 2.08 -5.67
N GLY A 36 -24.98 1.98 -6.97
CA GLY A 36 -25.91 2.89 -7.65
C GLY A 36 -25.34 4.27 -7.97
N LYS A 37 -24.01 4.44 -7.98
CA LYS A 37 -23.36 5.74 -8.18
C LYS A 37 -23.21 6.09 -9.68
N PRO A 38 -23.28 7.39 -10.05
CA PRO A 38 -23.12 7.81 -11.45
C PRO A 38 -21.77 7.42 -12.06
N GLU A 39 -21.75 7.00 -13.33
CA GLU A 39 -20.51 6.59 -14.03
C GLU A 39 -19.38 7.62 -13.95
N LYS A 40 -19.73 8.91 -13.99
CA LYS A 40 -18.80 10.03 -13.93
C LYS A 40 -17.99 10.10 -12.61
N ILE A 41 -18.48 9.48 -11.53
CA ILE A 41 -17.78 9.45 -10.25
C ILE A 41 -17.16 8.09 -9.93
N LEU A 42 -17.44 7.05 -10.71
CA LEU A 42 -16.91 5.71 -10.48
C LEU A 42 -15.39 5.69 -10.57
N ASP A 43 -14.82 6.36 -11.58
CA ASP A 43 -13.36 6.42 -11.76
C ASP A 43 -12.68 7.12 -10.58
N LYS A 44 -13.22 8.24 -10.11
CA LYS A 44 -12.71 8.95 -8.92
C LYS A 44 -12.79 8.12 -7.64
N ILE A 45 -13.86 7.32 -7.49
CA ILE A 45 -14.02 6.43 -6.34
C ILE A 45 -13.03 5.28 -6.42
N ALA A 46 -12.84 4.70 -7.61
CA ALA A 46 -11.87 3.63 -7.83
C ALA A 46 -10.45 4.13 -7.55
N GLU A 47 -10.09 5.34 -7.98
CA GLU A 47 -8.80 5.96 -7.66
C GLU A 47 -8.60 6.13 -6.14
N GLY A 48 -9.60 6.66 -5.42
CA GLY A 48 -9.50 6.81 -3.97
C GLY A 48 -9.41 5.46 -3.22
N LYS A 49 -10.03 4.41 -3.75
CA LYS A 49 -9.89 3.05 -3.22
C LYS A 49 -8.53 2.44 -3.54
N LEU A 50 -8.00 2.70 -4.73
CA LEU A 50 -6.66 2.29 -5.13
C LEU A 50 -5.59 2.97 -4.27
N GLU A 51 -5.80 4.22 -3.88
CA GLU A 51 -4.90 4.91 -2.94
C GLU A 51 -4.86 4.22 -1.57
N LYS A 52 -6.02 3.79 -1.05
CA LYS A 52 -6.08 2.98 0.18
C LYS A 52 -5.40 1.64 0.01
N PHE A 53 -5.60 0.99 -1.14
CA PHE A 53 -4.91 -0.26 -1.45
C PHE A 53 -3.39 -0.09 -1.36
N TYR A 54 -2.82 0.98 -1.91
CA TYR A 54 -1.39 1.27 -1.77
C TYR A 54 -0.97 1.44 -0.30
N GLN A 55 -1.75 2.17 0.51
CA GLN A 55 -1.47 2.34 1.94
C GLN A 55 -1.54 1.03 2.73
N GLU A 56 -2.29 0.03 2.26
CA GLU A 56 -2.39 -1.28 2.89
C GLU A 56 -1.23 -2.21 2.46
N VAL A 57 -0.93 -2.27 1.15
CA VAL A 57 -0.02 -3.29 0.62
C VAL A 57 1.43 -2.82 0.42
N CYS A 58 1.69 -1.51 0.33
CA CYS A 58 3.04 -0.96 0.12
C CYS A 58 3.64 -0.44 1.42
N LEU A 59 4.78 -1.02 1.84
CA LEU A 59 5.48 -0.63 3.06
C LEU A 59 5.80 0.87 3.11
N MET A 60 6.23 1.48 2.00
CA MET A 60 6.62 2.89 1.97
C MET A 60 5.43 3.86 2.08
N GLU A 61 4.22 3.42 1.73
CA GLU A 61 2.99 4.22 1.76
C GLU A 61 2.24 4.09 3.09
N GLN A 62 2.64 3.11 3.91
CA GLN A 62 2.00 2.85 5.19
C GLN A 62 2.28 3.98 6.19
N PRO A 63 1.28 4.33 7.03
CA PRO A 63 1.52 5.16 8.21
C PRO A 63 2.48 4.44 9.16
N PHE A 64 3.39 5.18 9.77
CA PHE A 64 4.37 4.60 10.68
C PHE A 64 3.71 4.18 11.99
N ILE A 65 3.88 2.92 12.41
CA ILE A 65 3.15 2.37 13.58
C ILE A 65 3.42 3.10 14.90
N LYS A 66 4.53 3.82 15.02
CA LYS A 66 4.85 4.61 16.22
C LYS A 66 4.40 6.06 16.12
N ASN A 67 4.10 6.53 14.91
CA ASN A 67 3.59 7.86 14.64
C ASN A 67 2.78 7.81 13.35
N THR A 68 1.46 7.68 13.46
CA THR A 68 0.56 7.53 12.32
C THR A 68 0.36 8.82 11.52
N ASP A 69 0.87 9.95 12.01
CA ASP A 69 0.79 11.24 11.32
C ASP A 69 1.75 11.33 10.13
N ILE A 70 2.76 10.45 10.09
CA ILE A 70 3.74 10.36 9.01
C ILE A 70 3.75 8.96 8.40
N THR A 71 4.10 8.91 7.13
CA THR A 71 4.35 7.68 6.38
C THR A 71 5.77 7.17 6.62
N LEU A 72 6.01 5.90 6.30
CA LEU A 72 7.35 5.35 6.31
C LEU A 72 8.29 6.01 5.30
N LYS A 73 7.75 6.48 4.18
CA LYS A 73 8.51 7.24 3.19
C LYS A 73 9.02 8.55 3.78
N GLU A 74 8.16 9.33 4.41
CA GLU A 74 8.55 10.60 5.05
C GLU A 74 9.57 10.38 6.16
N LEU A 75 9.38 9.35 6.98
CA LEU A 75 10.36 8.97 8.01
C LEU A 75 11.72 8.63 7.39
N LEU A 76 11.75 7.89 6.29
CA LEU A 76 12.99 7.50 5.63
C LEU A 76 13.69 8.73 5.03
N GLU A 77 12.95 9.63 4.40
CA GLU A 77 13.47 10.89 3.84
C GLU A 77 14.05 11.81 4.94
N GLU A 78 13.38 11.91 6.10
CA GLU A 78 13.89 12.64 7.26
C GLU A 78 15.23 12.05 7.75
N LEU A 79 15.32 10.72 7.85
CA LEU A 79 16.53 10.03 8.28
C LEU A 79 17.69 10.21 7.28
N VAL A 80 17.41 10.10 5.98
CA VAL A 80 18.40 10.35 4.92
C VAL A 80 18.94 11.77 5.02
N THR A 81 18.07 12.76 5.22
CA THR A 81 18.46 14.17 5.37
C THR A 81 19.31 14.39 6.62
N LYS A 82 18.93 13.75 7.73
CA LYS A 82 19.64 13.89 9.02
C LYS A 82 21.02 13.22 9.03
N LEU A 83 21.15 12.09 8.35
CA LEU A 83 22.39 11.30 8.33
C LEU A 83 23.32 11.69 7.17
N GLY A 84 22.79 12.32 6.11
CA GLY A 84 23.54 12.66 4.91
C GLY A 84 23.89 11.44 4.04
N GLU A 85 23.29 10.29 4.33
CA GLU A 85 23.51 9.03 3.63
C GLU A 85 22.20 8.51 3.03
N ASN A 86 22.30 7.90 1.86
CA ASN A 86 21.13 7.32 1.20
C ASN A 86 20.75 5.98 1.85
N ILE A 87 19.54 5.90 2.41
CA ILE A 87 18.99 4.72 3.06
C ILE A 87 17.84 4.19 2.21
N LEU A 88 17.90 2.90 1.89
CA LEU A 88 16.94 2.24 1.01
C LEU A 88 16.49 0.92 1.65
N ILE A 89 15.18 0.72 1.75
CA ILE A 89 14.62 -0.60 2.02
C ILE A 89 14.62 -1.38 0.71
N ARG A 90 15.49 -2.41 0.62
CA ARG A 90 15.63 -3.20 -0.62
C ARG A 90 14.65 -4.36 -0.72
N ARG A 91 14.42 -5.07 0.39
CA ARG A 91 13.53 -6.24 0.48
C ARG A 91 13.21 -6.54 1.94
N PHE A 92 12.09 -7.20 2.17
CA PHE A 92 11.76 -7.81 3.45
C PHE A 92 11.19 -9.21 3.25
N VAL A 93 11.19 -9.99 4.32
CA VAL A 93 10.46 -11.26 4.40
C VAL A 93 9.76 -11.27 5.76
N ARG A 94 8.49 -11.64 5.75
CA ARG A 94 7.68 -11.81 6.96
C ARG A 94 7.24 -13.28 7.02
N PHE A 95 7.51 -13.93 8.15
CA PHE A 95 7.04 -15.27 8.42
C PHE A 95 5.92 -15.20 9.47
N GLN A 96 4.79 -15.84 9.18
CA GLN A 96 3.69 -16.00 10.13
C GLN A 96 3.32 -17.48 10.22
N LEU A 97 3.32 -18.04 11.43
CA LEU A 97 2.96 -19.43 11.65
C LEU A 97 1.45 -19.61 11.43
N GLY A 98 1.06 -20.60 10.63
CA GLY A 98 -0.35 -20.89 10.34
C GLY A 98 -0.96 -20.06 9.21
N GLU A 99 -0.18 -19.24 8.51
CA GLU A 99 -0.60 -18.63 7.25
C GLU A 99 -0.57 -19.73 6.17
N THR A 100 -1.71 -20.38 5.92
CA THR A 100 -1.85 -21.28 4.79
C THR A 100 -1.84 -20.46 3.51
N ALA A 101 -1.02 -20.85 2.54
CA ALA A 101 -0.96 -20.25 1.21
C ALA A 101 -2.20 -20.61 0.36
N GLU A 102 -3.41 -20.49 0.91
CA GLU A 102 -4.66 -20.82 0.24
C GLU A 102 -5.80 -19.98 0.81
N SER A 103 -6.25 -18.99 0.05
CA SER A 103 -7.65 -18.55 -0.12
C SER A 103 -7.72 -17.55 -1.28
#